data_AF-A0A2H0A8A4-F1
#
_entry.id   AF-A0A2H0A8A4-F1
#
_cell.length_a   1.000
_cell.length_b   1.000
_cell.length_c   1.000
_cell.angle_alpha   90.00
_cell.angle_beta   90.00
_cell.angle_gamma   90.00
#
_symmetry.space_group_name_H-M   'P 1'
#
loop_
_entity.id
_entity.type
_entity.pdbx_description
1 polymer ?
#
loop_
_entity_poly.entity_id
_entity_poly.type
_entity_poly.pdbx_seq_one_letter_code
_entity_poly.pdbx_strand_id
1 'polypeptide(L)'
;MNKGFALQVTEKSHENVNKCLQCLKCTSGCPIASWMDYKPNQINRMIQMEGKTKVLNSSTIWLCVGCQTCVTRCPMKIDIPHLMDTLREIAVAENISKEPNITIFHQLFLNSVKKWGRVHELELIGLYKLKSGQLFADMQLGQQMFMKGKLKLLPEIVKDKKGIKEIFKKVK
;
A
#
# COMPACT_ATOMS: atom_id res chain seq x y z
N MET A 1 -28.93 -3.98 -7.91
CA MET A 1 -28.50 -2.56 -7.99
C MET A 1 -26.99 -2.52 -7.88
N ASN A 2 -26.28 -2.01 -8.90
CA ASN A 2 -24.84 -1.77 -8.78
C ASN A 2 -24.61 -0.74 -7.69
N LYS A 3 -23.94 -1.12 -6.59
CA LYS A 3 -23.51 -0.19 -5.55
C LYS A 3 -22.49 0.78 -6.17
N GLY A 4 -22.60 2.08 -5.88
CA GLY A 4 -21.62 3.09 -6.31
C GLY A 4 -20.23 2.76 -5.74
N PHE A 5 -19.18 3.16 -6.46
CA PHE A 5 -17.79 3.06 -6.03
C PHE A 5 -17.56 3.77 -4.68
N ALA A 6 -18.17 4.93 -4.45
CA ALA A 6 -18.07 5.61 -3.15
C ALA A 6 -18.61 4.75 -1.99
N LEU A 7 -19.72 4.04 -2.22
CA LEU A 7 -20.30 3.12 -1.24
C LEU A 7 -19.40 1.90 -1.05
N GLN A 8 -18.89 1.30 -2.14
CA GLN A 8 -17.95 0.18 -2.08
C GLN A 8 -16.72 0.52 -1.24
N VAL A 9 -16.14 1.69 -1.45
CA VAL A 9 -14.98 2.16 -0.69
C VAL A 9 -15.34 2.36 0.78
N THR A 10 -16.47 3.04 1.06
CA THR A 10 -16.94 3.27 2.45
C THR A 10 -17.22 1.96 3.20
N GLU A 11 -17.81 0.95 2.53
CA GLU A 11 -18.08 -0.36 3.13
C GLU A 11 -16.79 -1.11 3.49
N LYS A 12 -15.74 -0.97 2.67
CA LYS A 12 -14.46 -1.66 2.87
C LYS A 12 -13.53 -0.94 3.85
N SER A 13 -13.46 0.39 3.79
CA SER A 13 -12.55 1.19 4.64
C SER A 13 -13.20 1.64 5.94
N HIS A 14 -14.53 1.56 6.05
CA HIS A 14 -15.31 2.22 7.11
C HIS A 14 -15.14 3.76 7.16
N GLU A 15 -14.54 4.35 6.13
CA GLU A 15 -14.28 5.78 6.02
C GLU A 15 -15.29 6.45 5.09
N ASN A 16 -16.07 7.39 5.62
CA ASN A 16 -17.03 8.15 4.82
C ASN A 16 -16.37 9.38 4.18
N VAL A 17 -15.95 9.21 2.92
CA VAL A 17 -15.31 10.27 2.12
C VAL A 17 -16.24 11.45 1.80
N ASN A 18 -17.57 11.29 1.90
CA ASN A 18 -18.52 12.38 1.64
C ASN A 18 -18.43 13.50 2.69
N LYS A 19 -17.80 13.23 3.85
CA LYS A 19 -17.47 14.24 4.85
C LYS A 19 -16.38 15.22 4.39
N CYS A 20 -15.64 14.92 3.31
CA CYS A 20 -14.49 15.72 2.91
C CYS A 20 -14.90 17.12 2.41
N LEU A 21 -14.49 18.15 3.15
CA LEU A 21 -14.72 19.57 2.83
C LEU A 21 -13.74 20.16 1.80
N GLN A 22 -12.84 19.36 1.22
CA GLN A 22 -11.83 19.82 0.26
C GLN A 22 -10.90 20.95 0.77
N CYS A 23 -10.66 21.03 2.08
CA CYS A 23 -9.80 22.05 2.71
C CYS A 23 -8.29 21.96 2.41
N LEU A 24 -7.85 20.99 1.60
CA LEU A 24 -6.46 20.77 1.16
C LEU A 24 -5.39 20.51 2.23
N LYS A 25 -5.71 20.50 3.54
CA LYS A 25 -4.73 20.23 4.63
C LYS A 25 -3.95 18.92 4.44
N CYS A 26 -4.61 17.88 3.93
CA CYS A 26 -3.98 16.59 3.65
C CYS A 26 -2.96 16.67 2.51
N THR A 27 -3.20 17.52 1.51
CA THR A 27 -2.30 17.74 0.38
C THR A 27 -1.11 18.60 0.79
N SER A 28 -1.34 19.71 1.48
CA SER A 28 -0.26 20.59 1.96
C SER A 28 0.65 19.91 2.98
N GLY A 29 0.13 18.94 3.76
CA GLY A 29 0.92 18.18 4.73
C GLY A 29 1.59 16.92 4.15
N CYS A 30 1.32 16.55 2.89
CA CYS A 30 1.86 15.33 2.33
C CYS A 30 3.31 15.56 1.86
N PRO A 31 4.31 14.87 2.43
CA PRO A 31 5.72 15.09 2.09
C PRO A 31 6.04 14.69 0.65
N ILE A 32 5.23 13.79 0.08
CA ILE A 32 5.43 13.26 -1.26
C ILE A 32 4.38 13.76 -2.27
N ALA A 33 3.66 14.83 -1.92
CA ALA A 33 2.59 15.37 -2.77
C ALA A 33 3.10 15.62 -4.18
N SER A 34 4.30 16.17 -4.36
CA SER A 34 4.90 16.49 -5.67
C SER A 34 5.02 15.31 -6.63
N TRP A 35 5.28 14.10 -6.12
CA TRP A 35 5.44 12.88 -6.94
C TRP A 35 4.13 12.16 -7.24
N MET A 36 3.02 12.55 -6.62
CA MET A 36 1.69 11.94 -6.84
C MET A 36 0.99 12.51 -8.07
N ASP A 37 0.40 11.63 -8.89
CA ASP A 37 -0.50 11.98 -10.02
C ASP A 37 -1.64 12.88 -9.55
N TYR A 38 -2.33 12.43 -8.51
CA TYR A 38 -3.43 13.13 -7.85
C TYR A 38 -3.12 13.29 -6.38
N LYS A 39 -3.40 14.46 -5.84
CA LYS A 39 -3.15 14.74 -4.43
C LYS A 39 -4.23 14.07 -3.55
N PRO A 40 -3.97 13.85 -2.25
CA PRO A 40 -4.91 13.17 -1.37
C PRO A 40 -6.34 13.73 -1.37
N ASN A 41 -6.50 15.06 -1.40
CA ASN A 41 -7.83 15.67 -1.45
C ASN A 41 -8.56 15.38 -2.79
N GLN A 42 -7.81 15.33 -3.89
CA GLN A 42 -8.34 15.03 -5.22
C GLN A 42 -8.79 13.58 -5.32
N ILE A 43 -8.07 12.63 -4.69
CA ILE A 43 -8.51 11.24 -4.57
C ILE A 43 -9.87 11.17 -3.86
N ASN A 44 -10.02 11.82 -2.70
CA ASN A 44 -11.31 11.89 -2.00
C ASN A 44 -12.41 12.45 -2.90
N ARG A 45 -12.13 13.53 -3.64
CA ARG A 45 -13.10 14.14 -4.55
C ARG A 45 -13.49 13.18 -5.69
N MET A 46 -12.53 12.47 -6.27
CA MET A 46 -12.80 11.52 -7.34
C MET A 46 -13.63 10.33 -6.84
N ILE A 47 -13.42 9.86 -5.61
CA ILE A 47 -14.28 8.82 -5.01
C ILE A 47 -15.71 9.35 -4.87
N GLN A 48 -15.90 10.56 -4.34
CA GLN A 48 -17.23 11.21 -4.24
C GLN A 48 -17.93 11.34 -5.61
N MET A 49 -17.16 11.47 -6.68
CA MET A 49 -17.65 11.60 -8.06
C MET A 49 -17.72 10.26 -8.81
N GLU A 50 -17.66 9.13 -8.10
CA GLU A 50 -17.73 7.78 -8.68
C GLU A 50 -16.62 7.48 -9.71
N GLY A 51 -15.47 8.16 -9.58
CA GLY A 51 -14.34 8.13 -10.51
C GLY A 51 -13.42 6.91 -10.38
N LYS A 52 -13.98 5.70 -10.22
CA LYS A 52 -13.26 4.45 -9.95
C LYS A 52 -12.04 4.25 -10.84
N THR A 53 -12.23 4.29 -12.17
CA THR A 53 -11.17 4.01 -13.14
C THR A 53 -9.98 4.95 -12.98
N LYS A 54 -10.22 6.25 -12.74
CA LYS A 54 -9.13 7.23 -12.55
C LYS A 54 -8.37 6.99 -11.25
N VAL A 55 -9.09 6.65 -10.18
CA VAL A 55 -8.49 6.40 -8.85
C VAL A 55 -7.62 5.14 -8.89
N LEU A 56 -8.17 4.02 -9.38
CA LEU A 56 -7.46 2.73 -9.39
C LEU A 56 -6.28 2.70 -10.37
N ASN A 57 -6.35 3.46 -11.47
CA ASN A 57 -5.23 3.62 -12.42
C ASN A 57 -4.25 4.75 -12.04
N SER A 58 -4.28 5.27 -10.81
CA SER A 58 -3.32 6.29 -10.38
C SER A 58 -2.10 5.66 -9.69
N SER A 59 -0.93 6.26 -9.86
CA SER A 59 0.26 5.91 -9.07
C SER A 59 0.11 6.38 -7.62
N THR A 60 -0.76 7.36 -7.34
CA THR A 60 -0.99 7.94 -6.01
C THR A 60 -1.28 6.89 -4.94
N ILE A 61 -2.14 5.90 -5.22
CA ILE A 61 -2.51 4.87 -4.23
C ILE A 61 -1.30 4.00 -3.83
N TRP A 62 -0.33 3.84 -4.73
CA TRP A 62 0.89 3.06 -4.55
C TRP A 62 2.05 3.87 -3.96
N LEU A 63 2.07 5.18 -4.20
CA LEU A 63 3.09 6.08 -3.67
C LEU A 63 2.83 6.48 -2.21
N CYS A 64 1.58 6.43 -1.74
CA CYS A 64 1.25 6.79 -0.36
C CYS A 64 2.10 5.99 0.66
N VAL A 65 2.90 6.69 1.46
CA VAL A 65 3.79 6.08 2.48
C VAL A 65 3.12 5.82 3.83
N GLY A 66 1.81 6.09 3.96
CA GLY A 66 1.08 5.83 5.20
C GLY A 66 1.57 6.62 6.43
N CYS A 67 2.21 7.78 6.27
CA CYS A 67 2.80 8.56 7.37
C CYS A 67 1.79 9.18 8.36
N GLN A 68 0.49 9.05 8.12
CA GLN A 68 -0.61 9.53 8.99
C GLN A 68 -0.70 11.06 9.23
N THR A 69 0.13 11.88 8.59
CA THR A 69 0.03 13.35 8.70
C THR A 69 -1.34 13.87 8.27
N CYS A 70 -1.90 13.30 7.21
CA CYS A 70 -3.17 13.75 6.64
C CYS A 70 -4.36 13.48 7.56
N VAL A 71 -4.43 12.32 8.25
CA VAL A 71 -5.51 12.03 9.21
C VAL A 71 -5.40 12.90 10.45
N THR A 72 -4.20 13.09 10.98
CA THR A 72 -3.94 13.92 12.18
C THR A 72 -4.37 15.37 11.98
N ARG A 73 -4.24 15.91 10.76
CA ARG A 73 -4.60 17.30 10.44
C ARG A 73 -6.02 17.46 9.89
N CYS A 74 -6.74 16.36 9.64
CA CYS A 74 -8.05 16.41 9.01
C CYS A 74 -9.12 16.84 10.02
N PRO A 75 -9.82 17.98 9.81
CA PRO A 75 -10.89 18.40 10.73
C PRO A 75 -12.06 17.41 10.73
N MET A 76 -12.23 16.66 9.63
CA MET A 76 -13.28 15.66 9.46
C MET A 76 -12.84 14.26 9.85
N LYS A 77 -11.60 14.10 10.35
CA LYS A 77 -11.00 12.83 10.79
C LYS A 77 -11.10 11.69 9.76
N ILE A 78 -10.94 12.00 8.48
CA ILE A 78 -10.90 11.00 7.40
C ILE A 78 -9.55 10.30 7.43
N ASP A 79 -9.55 8.98 7.61
CA ASP A 79 -8.35 8.14 7.56
C ASP A 79 -7.93 7.87 6.10
N ILE A 80 -7.26 8.86 5.51
CA ILE A 80 -6.74 8.77 4.15
C ILE A 80 -5.69 7.64 3.99
N PRO A 81 -4.74 7.41 4.92
CA PRO A 81 -3.83 6.28 4.82
C PRO A 81 -4.56 4.95 4.67
N HIS A 82 -5.55 4.69 5.54
CA HIS A 82 -6.35 3.46 5.47
C HIS A 82 -7.16 3.40 4.16
N LEU A 83 -7.73 4.52 3.73
CA LEU A 83 -8.39 4.64 2.44
C LEU A 83 -7.46 4.24 1.28
N MET A 84 -6.19 4.65 1.30
CA MET A 84 -5.21 4.29 0.26
C MET A 84 -4.86 2.80 0.27
N ASP A 85 -4.77 2.17 1.45
CA ASP A 85 -4.65 0.71 1.58
C ASP A 85 -5.87 0.00 0.95
N THR A 86 -7.09 0.44 1.29
CA THR A 86 -8.32 -0.12 0.70
C THR A 86 -8.36 0.02 -0.82
N LEU A 87 -7.93 1.17 -1.36
CA LEU A 87 -7.87 1.37 -2.81
C LEU A 87 -6.83 0.45 -3.47
N ARG A 88 -5.68 0.20 -2.82
CA ARG A 88 -4.69 -0.78 -3.28
C ARG A 88 -5.27 -2.19 -3.31
N GLU A 89 -6.02 -2.58 -2.28
CA GLU A 89 -6.69 -3.90 -2.24
C GLU A 89 -7.68 -4.05 -3.38
N ILE A 90 -8.52 -3.04 -3.63
CA ILE A 90 -9.48 -3.05 -4.75
C ILE A 90 -8.73 -3.13 -6.09
N ALA A 91 -7.66 -2.34 -6.26
CA ALA A 91 -6.85 -2.35 -7.48
C ALA A 91 -6.22 -3.73 -7.73
N VAL A 92 -5.65 -4.36 -6.71
CA VAL A 92 -5.08 -5.72 -6.80
C VAL A 92 -6.15 -6.76 -7.13
N ALA A 93 -7.33 -6.70 -6.49
CA ALA A 93 -8.43 -7.61 -6.76
C ALA A 93 -8.94 -7.51 -8.22
N GLU A 94 -8.84 -6.32 -8.81
CA GLU A 94 -9.23 -6.05 -10.20
C GLU A 94 -8.07 -6.18 -11.19
N ASN A 95 -6.88 -6.59 -10.73
CA ASN A 95 -5.65 -6.67 -11.53
C ASN A 95 -5.26 -5.34 -12.20
N ILE A 96 -5.58 -4.21 -11.54
CA ILE A 96 -5.23 -2.87 -11.99
C ILE A 96 -4.01 -2.40 -11.20
N SER A 97 -2.94 -1.99 -11.90
CA SER A 97 -1.77 -1.42 -11.27
C SER A 97 -0.98 -0.55 -12.24
N LYS A 98 -0.89 0.76 -11.95
CA LYS A 98 0.00 1.67 -12.69
C LYS A 98 1.47 1.52 -12.30
N GLU A 99 1.75 0.99 -11.10
CA GLU A 99 3.10 0.79 -10.56
C GLU A 99 3.42 -0.70 -10.39
N PRO A 100 3.72 -1.46 -11.47
CA PRO A 100 3.84 -2.92 -11.41
C PRO A 100 4.95 -3.39 -10.48
N ASN A 101 6.09 -2.70 -10.44
CA ASN A 101 7.20 -3.07 -9.55
C ASN A 101 6.84 -2.89 -8.07
N ILE A 102 6.13 -1.80 -7.73
CA ILE A 102 5.65 -1.57 -6.36
C ILE A 102 4.63 -2.64 -5.97
N THR A 103 3.71 -2.99 -6.87
CA THR A 103 2.71 -4.04 -6.66
C THR A 103 3.35 -5.42 -6.47
N ILE A 104 4.37 -5.77 -7.27
CA ILE A 104 5.14 -7.01 -7.12
C ILE A 104 5.81 -7.04 -5.74
N PHE A 105 6.50 -5.96 -5.36
CA PHE A 105 7.15 -5.87 -4.05
C PHE A 105 6.14 -6.02 -2.91
N HIS A 106 5.01 -5.32 -3.00
CA HIS A 106 3.94 -5.37 -2.00
C HIS A 106 3.38 -6.79 -1.82
N GLN A 107 3.10 -7.50 -2.91
CA GLN A 107 2.62 -8.88 -2.84
C GLN A 107 3.68 -9.85 -2.27
N LEU A 108 4.95 -9.70 -2.68
CA LEU A 108 6.04 -10.52 -2.15
C LEU A 108 6.27 -10.27 -0.65
N PHE A 109 6.18 -9.02 -0.22
CA PHE A 109 6.26 -8.64 1.19
C PHE A 109 5.16 -9.33 2.00
N LEU A 110 3.90 -9.21 1.58
CA LEU A 110 2.77 -9.83 2.28
C LEU A 110 2.87 -11.36 2.31
N ASN A 111 3.36 -11.97 1.22
CA ASN A 111 3.59 -13.41 1.17
C ASN A 111 4.70 -13.87 2.12
N SER A 112 5.77 -13.08 2.26
CA SER A 112 6.85 -13.35 3.22
C SER A 112 6.32 -13.30 4.66
N VAL A 113 5.56 -12.25 5.01
CA VAL A 113 4.92 -12.10 6.31
C VAL A 113 3.93 -13.24 6.58
N LYS A 114 3.13 -13.63 5.60
CA LYS A 114 2.20 -14.77 5.73
C LYS A 114 2.90 -16.10 5.99
N LYS A 115 4.08 -16.32 5.40
CA LYS A 115 4.85 -17.57 5.49
C LYS A 115 5.64 -17.67 6.79
N TRP A 116 6.34 -16.60 7.17
CA TRP A 116 7.30 -16.61 8.28
C TRP A 116 6.83 -15.87 9.53
N GLY A 117 5.81 -15.03 9.37
CA GLY A 117 5.33 -14.10 10.38
C GLY A 117 6.06 -12.77 10.43
N ARG A 118 7.16 -12.67 9.68
CA ARG A 118 7.96 -11.46 9.48
C ARG A 118 8.61 -11.52 8.11
N VAL A 119 9.19 -10.41 7.69
CA VAL A 119 9.93 -10.37 6.43
C VAL A 119 11.24 -11.16 6.57
N HIS A 120 11.52 -11.98 5.57
CA HIS A 120 12.85 -12.53 5.32
C HIS A 120 13.47 -11.78 4.14
N GLU A 121 14.42 -10.89 4.45
CA GLU A 121 14.93 -9.87 3.53
C GLU A 121 15.58 -10.49 2.28
N LEU A 122 16.36 -11.57 2.45
CA LEU A 122 17.05 -12.23 1.34
C LEU A 122 16.08 -12.87 0.34
N GLU A 123 15.07 -13.60 0.83
CA GLU A 123 14.03 -14.19 -0.01
C GLU A 123 13.19 -13.10 -0.70
N LEU A 124 12.81 -12.05 0.03
CA LEU A 124 12.05 -10.93 -0.53
C LEU A 124 12.80 -10.26 -1.67
N ILE A 125 14.06 -9.86 -1.45
CA ILE A 125 14.89 -9.19 -2.45
C ILE A 125 15.18 -10.11 -3.63
N GLY A 126 15.52 -11.38 -3.36
CA GLY A 126 15.79 -12.36 -4.42
C GLY A 126 14.57 -12.57 -5.32
N LEU A 127 13.40 -12.83 -4.73
CA LEU A 127 12.15 -12.98 -5.49
C LEU A 127 11.75 -11.69 -6.21
N TYR A 128 11.97 -10.53 -5.59
CA TYR A 128 11.68 -9.23 -6.21
C TYR A 128 12.55 -9.00 -7.45
N LYS A 129 13.86 -9.23 -7.37
CA LYS A 129 14.78 -9.08 -8.50
C LYS A 129 14.47 -10.05 -9.63
N LEU A 130 14.11 -11.30 -9.28
CA LEU A 130 13.66 -12.30 -10.25
C LEU A 130 12.36 -11.88 -10.96
N LYS A 131 11.35 -11.39 -10.22
CA LYS A 131 10.05 -11.00 -10.80
C LYS A 131 10.05 -9.64 -11.51
N SER A 132 10.87 -8.70 -11.06
CA SER A 132 10.98 -7.36 -11.68
C SER A 132 11.98 -7.31 -12.84
N GLY A 133 12.79 -8.36 -13.03
CA GLY A 133 13.85 -8.43 -14.04
C GLY A 133 15.14 -7.68 -13.66
N GLN A 134 15.18 -7.03 -12.49
CA GLN A 134 16.32 -6.23 -12.02
C GLN A 134 17.39 -7.07 -11.30
N LEU A 135 17.89 -8.11 -11.98
CA LEU A 135 18.74 -9.15 -11.38
C LEU A 135 20.02 -8.60 -10.73
N PHE A 136 20.68 -7.65 -11.38
CA PHE A 136 21.99 -7.12 -10.94
C PHE A 136 21.95 -5.70 -10.39
N ALA A 137 20.76 -5.09 -10.28
CA ALA A 137 20.62 -3.78 -9.65
C ALA A 137 21.11 -3.83 -8.19
N ASP A 138 21.69 -2.74 -7.68
CA ASP A 138 22.07 -2.59 -6.26
C ASP A 138 23.02 -3.66 -5.70
N MET A 139 23.74 -4.40 -6.55
CA MET A 139 24.58 -5.52 -6.12
C MET A 139 25.69 -5.05 -5.15
N GLN A 140 26.26 -3.86 -5.37
CA GLN A 140 27.23 -3.24 -4.48
C GLN A 140 26.64 -2.97 -3.08
N LEU A 141 25.42 -2.43 -3.01
CA LEU A 141 24.73 -2.21 -1.75
C LEU A 141 24.40 -3.54 -1.07
N GLY A 142 23.95 -4.54 -1.84
CA GLY A 142 23.71 -5.90 -1.36
C GLY A 142 24.95 -6.52 -0.72
N GLN A 143 26.12 -6.39 -1.37
CA GLN A 143 27.40 -6.85 -0.82
C GLN A 143 27.73 -6.15 0.51
N GLN A 144 27.56 -4.83 0.59
CA GLN A 144 27.79 -4.07 1.82
C GLN A 144 26.85 -4.48 2.95
N MET A 145 25.57 -4.70 2.65
CA MET A 145 24.58 -5.18 3.63
C MET A 145 24.90 -6.60 4.10
N PHE A 146 25.34 -7.47 3.20
CA PHE A 146 25.76 -8.83 3.53
C PHE A 146 27.00 -8.84 4.43
N MET A 147 28.05 -8.07 4.08
CA MET A 147 29.24 -7.92 4.92
C MET A 147 28.94 -7.38 6.32
N LYS A 148 27.91 -6.53 6.45
CA LYS A 148 27.42 -6.01 7.73
C LYS A 148 26.46 -6.95 8.46
N GLY A 149 26.23 -8.17 7.97
CA GLY A 149 25.33 -9.16 8.58
C GLY A 149 23.85 -8.77 8.54
N LYS A 150 23.45 -7.81 7.70
CA LYS A 150 22.07 -7.31 7.61
C LYS A 150 21.16 -8.18 6.72
N LEU A 151 21.73 -9.10 5.95
CA LEU A 151 21.00 -10.05 5.11
C LEU A 151 21.17 -11.45 5.69
N LYS A 152 20.18 -11.86 6.50
CA LYS A 152 20.16 -13.21 7.07
C LYS A 152 19.91 -14.23 5.97
N LEU A 153 20.70 -15.31 5.96
CA LEU A 153 20.53 -16.41 5.00
C LEU A 153 19.32 -17.29 5.34
N LEU A 154 19.07 -17.46 6.64
CA LEU A 154 17.98 -18.27 7.14
C LEU A 154 16.83 -17.39 7.64
N PRO A 155 15.58 -17.77 7.36
CA PRO A 155 14.42 -17.03 7.81
C PRO A 155 14.23 -17.15 9.32
N GLU A 156 14.04 -16.01 9.98
CA GLU A 156 13.60 -15.98 11.37
C GLU A 156 12.09 -16.13 11.44
N ILE A 157 11.64 -17.05 12.29
CA ILE A 157 10.24 -17.44 12.38
C ILE A 157 9.64 -16.86 13.65
N VAL A 158 8.47 -16.21 13.53
CA VAL A 158 7.73 -15.71 14.70
C VAL A 158 7.13 -16.87 15.50
N LYS A 159 7.18 -16.77 16.84
CA LYS A 159 6.65 -17.79 17.75
C LYS A 159 5.14 -18.05 17.53
N ASP A 160 4.35 -16.99 17.38
CA ASP A 160 2.91 -17.09 17.16
C ASP A 160 2.54 -17.18 15.66
N LYS A 161 2.84 -18.33 15.04
CA LYS A 161 2.38 -18.60 13.67
C LYS A 161 0.86 -18.69 13.55
N LYS A 162 0.20 -19.18 14.61
CA LYS A 162 -1.25 -19.41 14.59
C LYS A 162 -1.98 -18.08 14.51
N GLY A 163 -1.64 -17.12 15.36
CA GLY A 163 -2.21 -15.77 15.33
C GLY A 163 -2.07 -15.10 13.97
N ILE A 164 -0.88 -15.18 13.36
CA ILE A 164 -0.65 -14.62 12.02
C ILE A 164 -1.52 -15.30 10.97
N LYS A 165 -1.61 -16.63 10.99
CA LYS A 165 -2.48 -17.37 10.06
C LYS A 165 -3.95 -16.98 10.23
N GLU A 166 -4.41 -16.76 11.47
CA GLU A 166 -5.77 -16.31 11.74
C GLU A 166 -6.03 -14.88 11.25
N ILE A 167 -5.07 -13.96 11.39
CA ILE A 167 -5.18 -12.60 10.81
C ILE A 167 -5.41 -12.69 9.30
N PHE A 168 -4.59 -13.45 8.59
CA PHE A 168 -4.73 -13.61 7.13
C PHE A 168 -6.01 -14.36 6.70
N LYS A 169 -6.63 -15.14 7.59
CA LYS A 169 -7.94 -15.77 7.31
C LYS A 169 -9.10 -14.79 7.49
N LYS A 170 -9.02 -13.88 8.47
CA LYS A 170 -10.08 -12.90 8.77
C LYS A 170 -10.23 -11.82 7.69
N VAL A 171 -9.16 -11.52 6.96
CA VAL A 171 -9.11 -10.45 5.95
C VAL A 171 -9.44 -10.98 4.53
N LYS A 172 -9.89 -12.23 4.42
CA LYS A 172 -10.13 -12.91 3.13
C LYS A 172 -11.58 -12.82 2.68
#